data_AF-A0A0T1X7P1-F1
#
_entry.id   AF-A0A0T1X7P1-F1
#
_cell.length_a   1.000
_cell.length_b   1.000
_cell.length_c   1.000
_cell.angle_alpha   90.00
_cell.angle_beta   90.00
_cell.angle_gamma   90.00
#
_symmetry.space_group_name_H-M   'P 1'
#
loop_
_entity.id
_entity.type
_entity.pdbx_description
1 polymer ?
#
loop_
_entity_poly.entity_id
_entity_poly.type
_entity_poly.pdbx_seq_one_letter_code
_entity_poly.pdbx_strand_id
1 'polypeptide(L)'
;MIANDNKINGRTVDYTMTAQFLFGYLLAPGCRIVLDEKQFEVLKAYLGHIQAVGDETNFALEMCVDYRDEDDGAGYSVAWDNDGSPYEDDLIGTIMEQMSQSLGFRAGSIIREGHLIDLADIDQQIAEIRDRVAARHNV
;
A
#
# COMPACT_ATOMS: atom_id res chain seq x y z
N MET A 1 -18.90 13.89 9.72
CA MET A 1 -17.77 14.39 10.52
C MET A 1 -16.94 13.16 10.85
N ILE A 2 -15.91 12.87 10.05
CA ILE A 2 -15.00 11.78 10.38
C ILE A 2 -14.13 12.32 11.51
N ALA A 3 -14.18 11.66 12.65
CA ALA A 3 -13.37 12.03 13.81
C ALA A 3 -11.92 11.98 13.37
N ASN A 4 -11.27 13.14 13.37
CA ASN A 4 -9.84 13.28 13.22
C ASN A 4 -9.22 12.86 14.56
N ASP A 5 -9.42 11.58 14.91
CA ASP A 5 -8.90 10.94 16.11
C ASP A 5 -7.41 10.66 15.88
N ASN A 6 -6.63 11.73 15.70
CA ASN A 6 -5.21 11.73 16.04
C ASN A 6 -5.11 11.57 17.56
N LYS A 7 -5.47 10.39 18.07
CA LYS A 7 -5.61 10.20 19.51
C LYS A 7 -4.26 10.11 20.18
N ILE A 8 -4.16 10.89 21.24
CA ILE A 8 -3.40 10.59 22.45
C ILE A 8 -3.76 9.15 22.86
N ASN A 9 -2.86 8.19 22.60
CA ASN A 9 -2.90 6.72 22.85
C ASN A 9 -3.32 5.79 21.69
N GLY A 10 -3.59 6.28 20.47
CA GLY A 10 -3.75 5.41 19.28
C GLY A 10 -2.39 5.01 18.68
N ARG A 11 -2.27 3.82 18.11
CA ARG A 11 -1.08 3.36 17.38
C ARG A 11 -1.06 3.85 15.93
N THR A 12 -2.22 4.00 15.30
CA THR A 12 -2.38 4.51 13.94
C THR A 12 -2.69 6.01 13.93
N VAL A 13 -2.37 6.65 12.80
CA VAL A 13 -2.52 8.08 12.52
C VAL A 13 -3.19 8.22 11.17
N ASP A 14 -4.09 9.20 11.03
CA ASP A 14 -4.67 9.54 9.72
C ASP A 14 -3.65 10.36 8.92
N TYR A 15 -3.01 9.69 7.97
CA TYR A 15 -2.05 10.27 7.04
C TYR A 15 -2.68 10.79 5.76
N THR A 16 -4.01 10.75 5.60
CA THR A 16 -4.70 11.09 4.34
C THR A 16 -4.29 12.47 3.81
N MET A 17 -4.26 13.48 4.68
CA MET A 17 -3.86 14.85 4.28
C MET A 17 -2.38 14.94 3.92
N THR A 18 -1.51 14.24 4.65
CA THR A 18 -0.07 14.18 4.37
C THR A 18 0.19 13.49 3.04
N ALA A 19 -0.45 12.36 2.80
CA ALA A 19 -0.38 11.61 1.56
C ALA A 19 -0.88 12.44 0.36
N GLN A 20 -2.01 13.14 0.52
CA GLN A 20 -2.53 14.04 -0.52
C GLN A 20 -1.52 15.13 -0.90
N PHE A 21 -0.76 15.66 0.07
CA PHE A 21 0.29 16.64 -0.20
C PHE A 21 1.51 16.03 -0.91
N LEU A 22 1.94 14.83 -0.51
CA LEU A 22 3.17 14.21 -1.01
C LEU A 22 2.99 13.53 -2.37
N PHE A 23 1.91 12.79 -2.55
CA PHE A 23 1.67 11.92 -3.71
C PHE A 23 0.18 11.86 -4.07
N GLY A 24 -0.53 12.98 -3.92
CA GLY A 24 -1.97 13.07 -4.20
C GLY A 24 -2.39 12.73 -5.63
N TYR A 25 -1.47 12.71 -6.58
CA TYR A 25 -1.71 12.26 -7.96
C TYR A 25 -1.82 10.73 -8.08
N LEU A 26 -1.42 9.97 -7.07
CA LEU A 26 -1.59 8.52 -6.97
C LEU A 26 -2.82 8.12 -6.15
N LEU A 27 -3.63 9.08 -5.69
CA LEU A 27 -4.75 8.83 -4.79
C LEU A 27 -6.08 9.04 -5.51
N ALA A 28 -6.99 8.09 -5.37
CA ALA A 28 -8.36 8.25 -5.82
C ALA A 28 -9.10 9.31 -4.97
N PRO A 29 -10.11 9.99 -5.53
CA PRO A 29 -10.98 10.87 -4.76
C PRO A 29 -11.60 10.15 -3.55
N GLY A 30 -11.40 10.69 -2.36
CA GLY A 30 -11.91 10.09 -1.12
C GLY A 30 -11.03 8.99 -0.52
N CYS A 31 -9.81 8.78 -1.05
CA CYS A 31 -8.84 7.85 -0.48
C CYS A 31 -8.63 8.11 1.02
N ARG A 32 -8.55 7.02 1.81
CA ARG A 32 -8.24 7.08 3.24
C ARG A 32 -6.97 6.31 3.54
N ILE A 33 -6.06 6.94 4.28
CA ILE A 33 -4.79 6.34 4.72
C ILE A 33 -4.68 6.49 6.24
N VAL A 34 -4.85 5.38 6.96
CA VAL A 34 -4.78 5.34 8.43
C VAL A 34 -3.85 4.21 8.84
N LEU A 35 -2.64 4.57 9.28
CA LEU A 35 -1.53 3.63 9.48
C LEU A 35 -0.67 4.09 10.66
N ASP A 36 0.16 3.21 11.23
CA ASP A 36 1.26 3.64 12.08
C ASP A 36 2.39 4.30 11.26
N GLU A 37 3.30 5.03 11.91
CA GLU A 37 4.36 5.80 11.24
C GLU A 37 5.25 4.92 10.36
N LYS A 38 5.62 3.72 10.81
CA LYS A 38 6.50 2.85 10.04
C LYS A 38 5.78 2.22 8.86
N GLN A 39 4.51 1.88 9.04
CA GLN A 39 3.64 1.43 7.95
C GLN A 39 3.52 2.50 6.86
N PHE A 40 3.39 3.77 7.24
CA PHE A 40 3.33 4.87 6.28
C PHE A 40 4.63 5.04 5.48
N GLU A 41 5.80 4.87 6.10
CA GLU A 41 7.09 4.87 5.38
C GLU A 41 7.17 3.72 4.35
N VAL A 42 6.70 2.53 4.73
CA VAL A 42 6.63 1.38 3.82
C VAL A 42 5.69 1.67 2.65
N LEU A 43 4.47 2.17 2.91
CA LEU A 43 3.51 2.55 1.87
C LEU A 43 4.15 3.52 0.85
N LYS A 44 4.84 4.57 1.33
CA LYS A 44 5.52 5.53 0.45
C LYS A 44 6.54 4.88 -0.47
N ALA A 45 7.35 3.98 0.07
CA ALA A 45 8.37 3.29 -0.72
C ALA A 45 7.73 2.49 -1.87
N TYR A 46 6.70 1.69 -1.58
CA TYR A 46 5.99 0.94 -2.61
C TYR A 46 5.28 1.83 -3.64
N LEU A 47 4.63 2.92 -3.21
CA LEU A 47 4.00 3.87 -4.13
C LEU A 47 5.03 4.53 -5.06
N GLY A 48 6.24 4.80 -4.57
CA GLY A 48 7.34 5.28 -5.41
C GLY A 48 7.73 4.29 -6.51
N HIS A 49 7.72 2.99 -6.22
CA HIS A 49 7.98 1.96 -7.23
C HIS A 49 6.82 1.79 -8.23
N ILE A 50 5.58 1.91 -7.77
CA ILE A 50 4.38 1.85 -8.64
C ILE A 50 4.38 3.02 -9.62
N GLN A 51 4.69 4.23 -9.14
CA GLN A 51 4.85 5.39 -10.01
C GLN A 51 5.89 5.15 -11.12
N ALA A 52 6.95 4.40 -10.82
CA ALA A 52 8.01 4.07 -11.78
C ALA A 52 7.66 2.92 -12.75
N VAL A 53 6.45 2.34 -12.70
CA VAL A 53 6.00 1.32 -13.66
C VAL A 53 5.66 1.97 -15.00
N GLY A 54 4.90 3.07 -15.00
CA GLY A 54 4.56 3.81 -16.21
C GLY A 54 3.46 4.84 -15.99
N ASP A 55 3.54 5.94 -16.73
CA ASP A 55 2.57 7.05 -16.65
C ASP A 55 1.19 6.67 -17.22
N GLU A 56 1.10 5.62 -18.04
CA GLU A 56 -0.14 5.16 -18.69
C GLU A 56 -0.94 4.15 -17.84
N THR A 57 -0.50 3.85 -16.62
CA THR A 57 -1.11 2.81 -15.77
C THR A 57 -2.42 3.23 -15.10
N ASN A 58 -2.75 4.52 -15.12
CA ASN A 58 -3.92 5.10 -14.44
C ASN A 58 -4.07 4.66 -12.97
N PHE A 59 -2.95 4.40 -12.29
CA PHE A 59 -2.96 3.91 -10.92
C PHE A 59 -3.62 4.92 -9.96
N ALA A 60 -4.51 4.41 -9.11
CA ALA A 60 -5.13 5.17 -8.04
C ALA A 60 -5.31 4.30 -6.79
N LEU A 61 -4.68 4.70 -5.68
CA LEU A 61 -4.94 4.11 -4.37
C LEU A 61 -6.28 4.63 -3.84
N GLU A 62 -7.17 3.72 -3.45
CA GLU A 62 -8.49 4.05 -2.92
C GLU A 62 -8.56 3.94 -1.40
N MET A 63 -7.77 3.06 -0.79
CA MET A 63 -7.74 2.88 0.66
C MET A 63 -6.46 2.19 1.12
N CYS A 64 -5.93 2.57 2.28
CA CYS A 64 -4.90 1.83 3.00
C CYS A 64 -5.06 2.08 4.51
N VAL A 65 -5.80 1.20 5.19
CA VAL A 65 -6.21 1.38 6.59
C VAL A 65 -5.87 0.14 7.41
N ASP A 66 -5.23 0.34 8.56
CA ASP A 66 -5.07 -0.66 9.61
C ASP A 66 -6.13 -0.44 10.70
N TYR A 67 -7.04 -1.41 10.87
CA TYR A 67 -8.16 -1.31 11.80
C TYR A 67 -7.82 -1.75 13.23
N ARG A 68 -6.54 -1.99 13.56
CA ARG A 68 -6.13 -2.51 14.87
C ARG A 68 -6.48 -1.64 16.08
N ASP A 69 -6.79 -0.37 15.87
CA ASP A 69 -7.22 0.56 16.92
C ASP A 69 -8.75 0.76 16.95
N GLU A 70 -9.50 0.09 16.07
CA GLU A 70 -10.97 0.11 16.06
C GLU A 70 -11.54 -0.96 17.02
N ASP A 71 -12.78 -0.75 17.50
CA ASP A 71 -13.40 -1.57 18.56
C ASP A 71 -13.63 -3.04 18.14
N ASP A 72 -13.72 -3.32 16.84
CA ASP A 72 -13.79 -4.69 16.26
C ASP A 72 -12.41 -5.22 15.82
N GLY A 73 -11.38 -4.36 15.80
CA GLY A 73 -9.96 -4.60 16.08
C GLY A 73 -9.19 -5.59 15.19
N ALA A 74 -9.84 -6.26 14.25
CA ALA A 74 -9.23 -7.28 13.42
C ALA A 74 -9.33 -6.92 11.95
N GLY A 75 -8.20 -6.49 11.38
CA GLY A 75 -7.99 -6.54 9.96
C GLY A 75 -7.34 -5.30 9.38
N TYR A 76 -7.51 -5.17 8.07
CA TYR A 76 -7.01 -4.05 7.29
C TYR A 76 -7.90 -3.90 6.06
N SER A 77 -7.80 -2.76 5.39
CA SER A 77 -8.35 -2.57 4.06
C SER A 77 -7.31 -1.90 3.16
N VAL A 78 -7.00 -2.56 2.05
CA VAL A 78 -6.20 -1.99 0.95
C VAL A 78 -7.02 -2.16 -0.31
N ALA A 79 -7.23 -1.06 -1.03
CA ALA A 79 -7.96 -1.03 -2.29
C ALA A 79 -7.26 -0.06 -3.24
N TRP A 80 -7.23 -0.42 -4.51
CA TRP A 80 -6.62 0.35 -5.59
C TRP A 80 -7.30 0.01 -6.90
N ASP A 81 -7.09 0.90 -7.87
CA ASP A 81 -7.45 0.71 -9.26
C ASP A 81 -6.24 1.00 -10.16
N ASN A 82 -6.18 0.34 -11.30
CA ASN A 82 -5.20 0.57 -12.36
C ASN A 82 -5.76 0.03 -13.69
N ASP A 83 -5.39 0.66 -14.79
CA ASP A 83 -5.89 0.34 -16.14
C ASP A 83 -4.75 0.50 -17.15
N GLY A 84 -3.69 -0.28 -16.94
CA GLY A 84 -2.54 -0.37 -17.82
C GLY A 84 -2.66 -1.51 -18.83
N SER A 85 -1.55 -1.86 -19.46
CA SER A 85 -1.46 -3.10 -20.23
C SER A 85 -1.55 -4.33 -19.32
N PRO A 86 -1.86 -5.53 -19.85
CA PRO A 86 -1.90 -6.75 -19.05
C PRO A 86 -0.62 -7.04 -18.24
N TYR A 87 0.55 -6.63 -18.77
CA TYR A 87 1.82 -6.74 -18.07
C TYR A 87 1.90 -5.76 -16.88
N GLU A 88 1.53 -4.50 -17.11
CA GLU A 88 1.57 -3.46 -16.09
C GLU A 88 0.55 -3.72 -14.97
N ASP A 89 -0.65 -4.18 -15.33
CA ASP A 89 -1.68 -4.53 -14.36
C ASP A 89 -1.25 -5.68 -13.46
N ASP A 90 -0.66 -6.74 -14.02
CA ASP A 90 -0.13 -7.86 -13.24
C ASP A 90 1.07 -7.42 -12.39
N LEU A 91 1.92 -6.53 -12.91
CA LEU A 91 3.04 -5.97 -12.16
C LEU A 91 2.55 -5.16 -10.95
N ILE A 92 1.65 -4.19 -11.17
CA ILE A 92 1.07 -3.36 -10.11
C ILE A 92 0.30 -4.22 -9.11
N GLY A 93 -0.55 -5.13 -9.59
CA GLY A 93 -1.30 -6.05 -8.73
C GLY A 93 -0.38 -6.88 -7.84
N THR A 94 0.69 -7.45 -8.40
CA THR A 94 1.67 -8.22 -7.63
C THR A 94 2.42 -7.35 -6.60
N ILE A 95 2.76 -6.10 -6.95
CA ILE A 95 3.37 -5.14 -6.02
C ILE A 95 2.41 -4.80 -4.88
N MET A 96 1.14 -4.51 -5.17
CA MET A 96 0.12 -4.14 -4.19
C MET A 96 -0.23 -5.29 -3.24
N GLU A 97 -0.31 -6.52 -3.76
CA GLU A 97 -0.46 -7.72 -2.96
C GLU A 97 0.73 -7.89 -2.00
N GLN A 98 1.95 -7.77 -2.53
CA GLN A 98 3.15 -7.92 -1.70
C GLN A 98 3.29 -6.80 -0.66
N MET A 99 2.97 -5.55 -1.03
CA MET A 99 2.91 -4.42 -0.11
C MET A 99 1.95 -4.71 1.05
N SER A 100 0.74 -5.21 0.75
CA SER A 100 -0.25 -5.59 1.78
C SER A 100 0.28 -6.64 2.76
N GLN A 101 1.05 -7.60 2.28
CA GLN A 101 1.72 -8.62 3.11
C GLN A 101 2.89 -8.06 3.95
N SER A 102 3.41 -6.89 3.57
CA SER A 102 4.65 -6.30 4.11
C SER A 102 4.39 -5.11 5.05
N LEU A 103 3.14 -4.65 5.13
CA LEU A 103 2.69 -3.53 5.98
C LEU A 103 2.43 -3.94 7.43
N GLY A 104 2.76 -5.16 7.86
CA GLY A 104 2.60 -5.57 9.26
C GLY A 104 1.14 -5.62 9.74
N PHE A 105 0.18 -5.80 8.83
CA PHE A 105 -1.22 -6.02 9.16
C PHE A 105 -1.43 -7.33 9.93
N ARG A 106 -2.57 -7.43 10.63
CA ARG A 106 -2.99 -8.62 11.38
C ARG A 106 -4.37 -9.05 10.90
N ALA A 107 -4.41 -10.03 10.01
CA ALA A 107 -5.63 -10.59 9.44
C ALA A 107 -5.35 -11.99 8.90
N GLY A 108 -6.36 -12.84 8.84
CA GLY A 108 -6.21 -14.22 8.35
C GLY A 108 -5.77 -14.35 6.88
N SER A 109 -5.82 -13.27 6.08
CA SER A 109 -5.27 -13.21 4.71
C SER A 109 -3.78 -12.86 4.66
N ILE A 110 -3.17 -12.48 5.79
CA ILE A 110 -1.75 -12.14 5.90
C ILE A 110 -0.95 -13.39 6.28
N ILE A 111 0.04 -13.74 5.47
CA ILE A 111 0.86 -14.96 5.65
C ILE A 111 1.73 -14.84 6.91
N ARG A 112 2.30 -13.66 7.15
CA ARG A 112 3.15 -13.34 8.31
C ARG A 112 2.53 -12.18 9.09
N GLU A 113 1.50 -12.46 9.86
CA GLU A 113 0.81 -11.42 10.64
C GLU A 113 1.80 -10.59 11.49
N GLY A 114 1.65 -9.26 11.43
CA GLY A 114 2.50 -8.32 12.16
C GLY A 114 3.92 -8.16 11.62
N HIS A 115 4.30 -8.87 10.55
CA HIS A 115 5.59 -8.68 9.89
C HIS A 115 5.59 -7.40 9.08
N LEU A 116 6.39 -6.44 9.53
CA LEU A 116 6.70 -5.22 8.80
C LEU A 116 8.06 -5.40 8.11
N ILE A 117 8.11 -5.18 6.81
CA ILE A 117 9.35 -5.27 6.03
C ILE A 117 10.35 -4.17 6.42
N ASP A 118 11.65 -4.46 6.29
CA ASP A 118 12.68 -3.42 6.36
C ASP A 118 12.68 -2.62 5.05
N LEU A 119 12.79 -1.28 5.14
CA LEU A 119 12.86 -0.42 3.97
C LEU A 119 14.03 -0.79 3.04
N ALA A 120 15.14 -1.27 3.61
CA ALA A 120 16.31 -1.69 2.84
C ALA A 120 16.07 -2.93 1.96
N ASP A 121 15.03 -3.73 2.27
CA ASP A 121 14.71 -4.96 1.54
C ASP A 121 13.69 -4.73 0.41
N ILE A 122 13.03 -3.57 0.36
CA ILE A 122 11.96 -3.29 -0.61
C ILE A 122 12.50 -3.31 -2.05
N ASP A 123 13.64 -2.67 -2.32
CA ASP A 123 14.22 -2.60 -3.68
C ASP A 123 14.48 -4.00 -4.26
N GLN A 124 15.07 -4.89 -3.46
CA GLN A 124 15.34 -6.27 -3.85
C GLN A 124 14.05 -7.03 -4.12
N GLN A 125 13.04 -6.87 -3.26
CA GLN A 125 11.75 -7.52 -3.46
C GLN A 125 11.03 -7.03 -4.72
N ILE A 126 11.10 -5.73 -5.03
CA ILE A 126 10.53 -5.17 -6.25
C ILE A 126 11.24 -5.71 -7.49
N ALA A 127 12.57 -5.86 -7.44
CA ALA A 127 13.33 -6.49 -8.53
C ALA A 127 12.86 -7.94 -8.79
N GLU A 128 12.70 -8.74 -7.73
CA GLU A 128 12.22 -10.12 -7.84
C GLU A 128 10.78 -10.20 -8.39
N ILE A 129 9.91 -9.28 -8.00
CA ILE A 129 8.55 -9.18 -8.56
C ILE A 129 8.62 -8.87 -10.06
N ARG A 130 9.43 -7.89 -10.46
CA ARG A 130 9.61 -7.49 -11.87
C ARG A 130 10.07 -8.68 -12.71
N ASP A 131 11.09 -9.40 -12.26
CA ASP A 131 11.62 -10.59 -12.96
C ASP A 131 10.56 -11.69 -13.08
N ARG A 132 9.82 -11.97 -12.01
CA ARG A 132 8.77 -12.99 -12.00
C ARG A 132 7.60 -12.62 -12.92
N VAL A 133 7.18 -11.36 -12.94
CA VAL A 133 6.10 -10.89 -13.82
C VAL A 133 6.59 -10.91 -15.27
N ALA A 134 7.77 -10.38 -15.57
CA ALA A 134 8.36 -10.42 -16.92
C ALA A 134 8.42 -11.84 -17.49
N ALA A 135 8.86 -12.81 -16.69
CA ALA A 135 8.87 -14.23 -17.07
C ALA A 135 7.47 -14.79 -17.39
N ARG A 136 6.41 -14.36 -16.69
CA ARG A 136 5.03 -14.79 -16.98
C ARG A 136 4.50 -14.22 -18.30
N HIS A 137 4.92 -13.01 -18.66
CA HIS A 137 4.47 -12.30 -19.87
C HIS A 137 5.41 -12.49 -21.07
N ASN A 138 6.54 -13.19 -20.90
CA ASN A 138 7.58 -13.41 -21.92
C ASN A 138 8.19 -12.09 -22.44
N VAL A 139 8.50 -11.18 -21.52
CA VAL A 139 9.13 -9.86 -21.79
C VAL A 139 10.53 -9.81 -21.19
#